data_AF-A0A927LJK5-F1
#
_entry.id   AF-A0A927LJK5-F1
#
_cell.length_a   1.000
_cell.length_b   1.000
_cell.length_c   1.000
_cell.angle_alpha   90.00
_cell.angle_beta   90.00
_cell.angle_gamma   90.00
#
_symmetry.space_group_name_H-M   'P 1'
#
loop_
_entity.id
_entity.type
_entity.pdbx_description
1 polymer ?
#
loop_
_entity_poly.entity_id
_entity_poly.type
_entity_poly.pdbx_seq_one_letter_code
_entity_poly.pdbx_strand_id
1 'polypeptide(L)'
;MRAHYRKTNKKDYNLLKSIPGIGGYLSSVILAECGDLRRFNNEGQFSSFVGLVPGIYNSGGSEKCLGITPRSRSQLRSYLVEAAWVAIRKDVEMQNYYRNHQGKNVKSVIIKVAHKMARRILSVIKTETAYQINRNLIPIAIAIEK
;
A
#
# COMPACT_ATOMS: atom_id res chain seq x y z
N MET A 1 -9.23 -20.17 -2.57
CA MET A 1 -9.22 -18.68 -2.59
C MET A 1 -8.52 -18.08 -3.82
N ARG A 2 -7.20 -18.31 -4.04
CA ARG A 2 -6.44 -17.70 -5.17
C ARG A 2 -6.99 -18.00 -6.58
N ALA A 3 -7.38 -19.25 -6.85
CA ALA A 3 -7.85 -19.66 -8.17
C ALA A 3 -9.19 -19.01 -8.57
N HIS A 4 -10.04 -18.71 -7.59
CA HIS A 4 -11.35 -18.10 -7.80
C HIS A 4 -11.22 -16.66 -8.30
N TYR A 5 -10.52 -15.80 -7.55
CA TYR A 5 -10.36 -14.39 -7.92
C TYR A 5 -9.54 -14.18 -9.20
N ARG A 6 -8.63 -15.11 -9.53
CA ARG A 6 -7.94 -15.11 -10.83
C ARG A 6 -8.88 -15.30 -12.02
N LYS A 7 -10.02 -15.98 -11.85
CA LYS A 7 -11.05 -16.15 -12.88
C LYS A 7 -12.08 -15.01 -12.86
N THR A 8 -12.58 -14.63 -11.69
CA THR A 8 -13.67 -13.64 -11.57
C THR A 8 -13.19 -12.20 -11.79
N ASN A 9 -12.08 -11.80 -11.16
CA ASN A 9 -11.55 -10.42 -11.20
C ASN A 9 -10.12 -10.40 -11.77
N LYS A 10 -9.93 -11.05 -12.92
CA LYS A 10 -8.61 -11.26 -13.55
C LYS A 10 -7.85 -9.95 -13.78
N LYS A 11 -8.54 -8.88 -14.19
CA LYS A 11 -7.96 -7.56 -14.47
C LYS A 11 -7.38 -6.94 -13.20
N ASP A 12 -8.21 -6.71 -12.19
CA ASP A 12 -7.80 -6.10 -10.92
C ASP A 12 -6.75 -6.94 -10.19
N TYR A 13 -6.85 -8.28 -10.26
CA TYR A 13 -5.84 -9.18 -9.73
C TYR A 13 -4.45 -8.96 -10.35
N ASN A 14 -4.38 -8.84 -11.68
CA ASN A 14 -3.12 -8.62 -12.39
C ASN A 14 -2.57 -7.20 -12.14
N LEU A 15 -3.46 -6.20 -12.07
CA LEU A 15 -3.10 -4.83 -11.72
C LEU A 15 -2.48 -4.76 -10.32
N LEU A 16 -3.09 -5.40 -9.32
CA LEU A 16 -2.53 -5.46 -7.97
C LEU A 16 -1.16 -6.16 -7.96
N LYS A 17 -1.02 -7.26 -8.70
CA LYS A 17 0.24 -8.02 -8.80
C LYS A 17 1.37 -7.23 -9.47
N SER A 18 1.06 -6.20 -10.26
CA SER A 18 2.09 -5.33 -10.87
C SER A 18 2.83 -4.47 -9.85
N ILE A 19 2.23 -4.24 -8.67
CA ILE A 19 2.83 -3.43 -7.62
C ILE A 19 3.91 -4.25 -6.90
N PRO A 20 5.15 -3.74 -6.80
CA PRO A 20 6.22 -4.43 -6.09
C PRO A 20 5.83 -4.63 -4.62
N GLY A 21 5.99 -5.87 -4.14
CA GLY A 21 5.58 -6.27 -2.79
C GLY A 21 4.20 -6.94 -2.72
N ILE A 22 3.37 -6.80 -3.74
CA ILE A 22 2.06 -7.47 -3.80
C ILE A 22 2.16 -8.76 -4.61
N GLY A 23 2.12 -9.89 -3.91
CA GLY A 23 2.03 -11.22 -4.53
C GLY A 23 0.58 -11.67 -4.75
N GLY A 24 0.39 -12.77 -5.47
CA GLY A 24 -0.95 -13.28 -5.79
C GLY A 24 -1.81 -13.66 -4.58
N TYR A 25 -1.20 -14.03 -3.46
CA TYR A 25 -1.92 -14.19 -2.19
C TYR A 25 -2.54 -12.87 -1.74
N LEU A 26 -1.70 -11.84 -1.61
CA LEU A 26 -2.11 -10.54 -1.11
C LEU A 26 -3.11 -9.89 -2.06
N SER A 27 -2.95 -10.03 -3.38
CA SER A 27 -3.96 -9.61 -4.36
C SER A 27 -5.31 -10.28 -4.11
N SER A 28 -5.33 -11.58 -3.83
CA SER A 28 -6.58 -12.31 -3.54
C SER A 28 -7.20 -11.85 -2.23
N VAL A 29 -6.39 -11.64 -1.19
CA VAL A 29 -6.85 -11.16 0.11
C VAL A 29 -7.41 -9.75 -0.02
N ILE A 30 -6.73 -8.83 -0.70
CA ILE A 30 -7.22 -7.46 -0.93
C ILE A 30 -8.58 -7.49 -1.64
N LEU A 31 -8.72 -8.26 -2.72
CA LEU A 31 -9.99 -8.35 -3.46
C LEU A 31 -11.11 -9.02 -2.64
N ALA A 32 -10.77 -9.97 -1.78
CA ALA A 32 -11.75 -10.63 -0.92
C ALA A 32 -12.22 -9.75 0.24
N GLU A 33 -11.28 -9.03 0.87
CA GLU A 33 -11.55 -8.26 2.08
C GLU A 33 -12.11 -6.86 1.79
N CYS A 34 -11.63 -6.23 0.72
CA CYS A 34 -12.04 -4.89 0.32
C CYS A 34 -13.16 -4.91 -0.73
N GLY A 35 -13.32 -6.00 -1.49
CA GLY A 35 -14.21 -6.05 -2.64
C GLY A 35 -13.70 -5.15 -3.77
N ASP A 36 -14.61 -4.40 -4.39
CA ASP A 36 -14.24 -3.39 -5.39
C ASP A 36 -13.61 -2.16 -4.71
N LEU A 37 -12.35 -1.87 -5.04
CA LEU A 37 -11.61 -0.73 -4.48
C LEU A 37 -12.09 0.60 -5.06
N ARG A 38 -12.85 0.60 -6.18
CA ARG A 38 -13.41 1.82 -6.79
C ARG A 38 -14.42 2.52 -5.88
N ARG A 39 -14.98 1.82 -4.89
CA ARG A 39 -15.89 2.38 -3.86
C ARG A 39 -15.24 3.45 -2.98
N PHE A 40 -13.92 3.47 -2.87
CA PHE A 40 -13.22 4.42 -2.02
C PHE A 40 -12.97 5.71 -2.79
N ASN A 41 -13.48 6.83 -2.29
CA ASN A 41 -13.35 8.12 -2.98
C ASN A 41 -11.91 8.64 -2.91
N ASN A 42 -11.24 8.43 -1.78
CA ASN A 42 -9.91 8.98 -1.49
C ASN A 42 -9.00 7.90 -0.85
N GLU A 43 -7.68 7.99 -1.06
CA GLU A 43 -6.69 7.11 -0.43
C GLU A 43 -6.77 7.11 1.10
N GLY A 44 -7.18 8.22 1.72
CA GLY A 44 -7.35 8.30 3.16
C GLY A 44 -8.45 7.35 3.67
N GLN A 45 -9.54 7.20 2.91
CA GLN A 45 -10.62 6.27 3.25
C GLN A 45 -10.15 4.82 3.13
N PHE A 46 -9.41 4.49 2.07
CA PHE A 46 -8.84 3.15 1.89
C PHE A 46 -7.82 2.83 2.99
N SER A 47 -6.95 3.76 3.32
CA SER A 47 -5.90 3.58 4.32
C SER A 47 -6.46 3.49 5.75
N SER A 48 -7.53 4.24 6.03
CA SER A 48 -8.30 4.11 7.27
C SER A 48 -9.04 2.76 7.34
N PHE A 49 -9.62 2.30 6.23
CA PHE A 49 -10.27 0.98 6.14
C PHE A 49 -9.30 -0.17 6.45
N VAL A 50 -8.08 -0.10 5.94
CA VAL A 50 -7.03 -1.09 6.24
C VAL A 50 -6.44 -0.91 7.65
N GLY A 51 -6.61 0.25 8.28
CA GLY A 51 -6.07 0.55 9.61
C GLY A 51 -4.61 1.03 9.61
N LEU A 52 -4.16 1.61 8.49
CA LEU A 52 -2.83 2.24 8.35
C LEU A 52 -2.77 3.65 8.94
N VAL A 53 -3.92 4.30 9.13
CA VAL A 53 -4.06 5.64 9.71
C VAL A 53 -4.78 5.51 11.05
N PRO A 54 -4.34 6.22 12.10
CA PRO A 54 -5.07 6.25 13.37
C PRO A 54 -6.48 6.82 13.18
N GLY A 55 -7.45 6.29 13.91
CA GLY A 55 -8.81 6.80 13.90
C GLY A 55 -8.86 8.18 14.55
N ILE A 56 -9.37 9.17 13.82
CA ILE A 56 -9.64 10.51 14.36
C ILE A 56 -11.13 10.54 14.70
N TYR A 57 -11.44 10.83 15.97
CA TYR A 57 -12.81 11.01 16.42
C TYR A 57 -13.04 12.48 16.71
N ASN A 58 -14.00 13.07 16.00
CA ASN A 58 -14.37 14.46 16.14
C ASN A 58 -15.83 14.55 16.58
N SER A 59 -16.05 14.68 17.88
CA SER A 59 -17.37 14.91 18.47
C SER A 59 -17.40 16.34 19.03
N GLY A 60 -17.80 17.31 18.21
CA GLY A 60 -18.17 18.65 18.67
C GLY A 60 -17.01 19.53 19.16
N GLY A 61 -16.01 19.78 18.31
CA GLY A 61 -15.05 20.88 18.51
C GLY A 61 -13.70 20.51 19.14
N SER A 62 -13.41 19.23 19.34
CA SER A 62 -12.09 18.77 19.78
C SER A 62 -11.66 17.54 19.00
N GLU A 63 -10.56 17.66 18.25
CA GLU A 63 -9.95 16.54 17.53
C GLU A 63 -9.17 15.66 18.51
N LYS A 64 -9.69 14.46 18.79
CA LYS A 64 -8.95 13.44 19.54
C LYS A 64 -8.50 12.33 18.59
N CYS A 65 -7.17 12.15 18.48
CA CYS A 65 -6.57 10.97 17.89
C CYS A 65 -6.82 9.78 18.83
N LEU A 66 -7.74 8.87 18.48
CA LEU A 66 -8.07 7.67 19.26
C LEU A 66 -7.02 6.55 19.11
N GLY A 67 -5.86 6.85 18.53
CA GLY A 67 -4.86 5.84 18.19
C GLY A 67 -5.37 4.88 17.11
N ILE A 68 -4.86 3.65 17.14
CA ILE A 68 -5.19 2.63 16.13
C ILE A 68 -6.61 2.10 16.37
N THR A 69 -7.49 2.23 15.37
CA THR A 69 -8.87 1.73 15.45
C THR A 69 -8.90 0.19 15.52
N PRO A 70 -9.45 -0.41 16.59
CA PRO A 70 -9.53 -1.88 16.75
C PRO A 70 -10.40 -2.56 15.68
N ARG A 71 -11.31 -1.80 15.05
CA ARG A 71 -12.24 -2.25 14.02
C ARG A 71 -11.58 -2.52 12.66
N SER A 72 -10.29 -2.19 12.50
CA SER A 72 -9.53 -2.49 11.29
C SER A 72 -9.11 -3.96 11.24
N ARG A 73 -9.15 -4.56 10.04
CA ARG A 73 -8.74 -5.96 9.83
C ARG A 73 -7.24 -6.10 10.07
N SER A 74 -6.87 -6.40 11.33
CA SER A 74 -5.50 -6.54 11.83
C SER A 74 -4.55 -7.26 10.86
N GLN A 75 -5.02 -8.34 10.23
CA GLN A 75 -4.23 -9.13 9.29
C GLN A 75 -3.89 -8.39 7.99
N LEU A 76 -4.83 -7.66 7.39
CA LEU A 76 -4.60 -6.94 6.14
C LEU A 76 -3.55 -5.84 6.31
N ARG A 77 -3.57 -5.16 7.46
CA ARG A 77 -2.54 -4.20 7.83
C ARG A 77 -1.17 -4.86 7.90
N SER A 78 -1.03 -5.96 8.65
CA SER A 78 0.24 -6.67 8.77
C SER A 78 0.76 -7.10 7.40
N TYR A 79 -0.10 -7.62 6.53
CA TYR A 79 0.30 -7.99 5.17
C TYR A 79 0.75 -6.80 4.32
N LEU A 80 0.12 -5.62 4.43
CA LEU A 80 0.58 -4.43 3.72
C LEU A 80 1.90 -3.90 4.28
N VAL A 81 2.14 -4.00 5.58
CA VAL A 81 3.43 -3.63 6.19
C VAL A 81 4.55 -4.56 5.71
N GLU A 82 4.30 -5.87 5.65
CA GLU A 82 5.25 -6.83 5.07
C GLU A 82 5.50 -6.59 3.58
N ALA A 83 4.43 -6.29 2.82
CA ALA A 83 4.55 -5.92 1.43
C ALA A 83 5.37 -4.64 1.25
N ALA A 84 5.21 -3.65 2.13
CA ALA A 84 5.99 -2.42 2.12
C ALA A 84 7.49 -2.68 2.29
N TRP A 85 7.89 -3.61 3.16
CA TRP A 85 9.29 -4.01 3.29
C TRP A 85 9.86 -4.59 2.00
N VAL A 86 9.06 -5.41 1.30
CA VAL A 86 9.45 -5.96 0.00
C VAL A 86 9.52 -4.85 -1.07
N ALA A 87 8.61 -3.89 -1.05
CA ALA A 87 8.58 -2.80 -2.01
C ALA A 87 9.81 -1.88 -1.90
N ILE A 88 10.24 -1.54 -0.68
CA ILE A 88 11.45 -0.73 -0.44
C ILE A 88 12.69 -1.36 -1.09
N ARG A 89 12.74 -2.69 -1.21
CA ARG A 89 13.87 -3.39 -1.86
C ARG A 89 13.80 -3.42 -3.38
N LYS A 90 12.61 -3.25 -3.97
CA LYS A 90 12.37 -3.41 -5.41
C LYS A 90 12.08 -2.11 -6.14
N ASP A 91 11.64 -1.10 -5.41
CA ASP A 91 11.14 0.16 -5.94
C ASP A 91 11.97 1.31 -5.38
N VAL A 92 12.71 1.95 -6.28
CA VAL A 92 13.63 3.05 -5.95
C VAL A 92 12.89 4.25 -5.37
N GLU A 93 11.67 4.55 -5.82
CA GLU A 93 10.88 5.65 -5.25
C GLU A 93 10.43 5.37 -3.81
N MET A 94 10.06 4.12 -3.52
CA MET A 94 9.71 3.72 -2.16
C MET A 94 10.96 3.69 -1.27
N GLN A 95 12.10 3.26 -1.82
CA GLN A 95 13.38 3.28 -1.12
C GLN A 95 13.81 4.70 -0.77
N ASN A 96 13.77 5.62 -1.73
CA ASN A 96 14.10 7.03 -1.51
C ASN A 96 13.13 7.66 -0.49
N TYR A 97 11.84 7.35 -0.57
CA TYR A 97 10.88 7.80 0.43
C TYR A 97 11.20 7.30 1.84
N TYR A 98 11.61 6.02 1.98
CA TYR A 98 12.06 5.46 3.25
C TYR A 98 13.34 6.15 3.75
N ARG A 99 14.32 6.35 2.87
CA ARG A 99 15.60 7.02 3.19
C ARG A 99 15.42 8.47 3.64
N ASN A 100 14.53 9.23 2.98
CA ASN A 100 14.23 10.62 3.34
C ASN A 100 13.54 10.76 4.71
N HIS A 101 13.08 9.65 5.30
CA HIS A 101 12.48 9.61 6.63
C HIS A 101 13.36 8.92 7.67
N GLN A 102 14.64 8.70 7.36
CA GLN A 102 15.63 8.20 8.31
C GLN A 102 15.78 9.15 9.51
N GLY A 103 16.12 8.61 10.68
CA GLY A 103 16.17 9.34 11.96
C GLY A 103 14.87 9.31 12.77
N LYS A 104 13.77 8.77 12.22
CA LYS A 104 12.52 8.51 12.96
C LYS A 104 12.43 7.03 13.34
N ASN A 105 11.49 6.69 14.23
CA ASN A 105 11.24 5.30 14.62
C ASN A 105 10.91 4.44 13.38
N VAL A 106 11.66 3.36 13.17
CA VAL A 106 11.54 2.48 11.99
C VAL A 106 10.11 2.01 11.74
N LYS A 107 9.38 1.65 12.81
CA LYS A 107 7.98 1.21 12.71
C LYS A 107 7.07 2.33 12.19
N SER A 108 7.30 3.57 12.62
CA SER A 108 6.55 4.72 12.11
C SER A 108 6.83 4.98 10.63
N VAL A 109 8.07 4.78 10.17
CA VAL A 109 8.47 5.02 8.79
C VAL A 109 7.89 3.97 7.86
N ILE A 110 7.95 2.68 8.23
CA ILE A 110 7.35 1.63 7.40
C ILE A 110 5.83 1.77 7.28
N ILE A 111 5.14 2.25 8.33
CA ILE A 111 3.71 2.56 8.24
C ILE A 111 3.44 3.67 7.22
N LYS A 112 4.30 4.71 7.15
CA LYS A 112 4.20 5.74 6.11
C LYS A 112 4.43 5.18 4.71
N VAL A 113 5.37 4.27 4.54
CA VAL A 113 5.59 3.57 3.26
C VAL A 113 4.39 2.72 2.88
N ALA A 114 3.82 1.98 3.84
CA ALA A 114 2.59 1.20 3.63
C ALA A 114 1.40 2.10 3.26
N HIS A 115 1.28 3.29 3.86
CA HIS A 115 0.28 4.28 3.48
C HIS A 115 0.49 4.77 2.03
N LYS A 116 1.74 5.07 1.64
CA LYS A 116 2.08 5.42 0.26
C LYS A 116 1.77 4.28 -0.72
N MET A 117 2.00 3.04 -0.32
CA MET A 117 1.63 1.85 -1.09
C MET A 117 0.11 1.74 -1.26
N ALA A 118 -0.67 1.97 -0.20
CA ALA A 118 -2.13 1.95 -0.26
C ALA A 118 -2.68 2.98 -1.27
N ARG A 119 -2.07 4.17 -1.34
CA ARG A 119 -2.39 5.17 -2.37
C ARG A 119 -2.14 4.65 -3.78
N ARG A 120 -1.01 3.98 -4.00
CA ARG A 120 -0.67 3.40 -5.32
C ARG A 120 -1.61 2.26 -5.71
N ILE A 121 -2.01 1.43 -4.75
CA ILE A 121 -3.03 0.39 -4.95
C ILE A 121 -4.33 1.00 -5.48
N LEU A 122 -4.84 2.03 -4.80
CA LEU A 122 -6.08 2.69 -5.21
C LEU A 122 -5.93 3.37 -6.58
N SER A 123 -4.81 4.05 -6.82
CA SER A 123 -4.54 4.70 -8.10
C SER A 123 -4.54 3.70 -9.25
N VAL A 124 -3.81 2.59 -9.14
CA VAL A 124 -3.69 1.56 -10.19
C VAL A 124 -5.03 0.92 -10.53
N ILE A 125 -5.90 0.70 -9.54
CA ILE A 125 -7.25 0.17 -9.78
C ILE A 125 -8.14 1.22 -10.45
N LYS A 126 -8.06 2.49 -10.03
CA LYS A 126 -8.89 3.57 -10.61
C LYS A 126 -8.47 3.96 -12.02
N THR A 127 -7.17 4.03 -12.29
CA THR A 127 -6.64 4.34 -13.61
C THR A 127 -6.64 3.14 -14.53
N GLU A 128 -6.83 1.94 -13.97
CA GLU A 128 -6.76 0.65 -14.68
C GLU A 128 -5.44 0.43 -15.42
N THR A 129 -4.39 1.14 -15.03
CA THR A 129 -3.05 1.06 -15.60
C THR A 129 -2.12 0.32 -14.66
N ALA A 130 -1.36 -0.64 -15.21
CA ALA A 130 -0.40 -1.40 -14.41
C ALA A 130 0.66 -0.49 -13.82
N TYR A 131 1.09 -0.79 -12.59
CA TYR A 131 2.15 -0.04 -11.93
C TYR A 131 3.46 -0.18 -12.69
N GLN A 132 4.07 0.95 -13.04
CA GLN A 132 5.39 0.99 -13.65
C GLN A 132 6.40 1.53 -12.64
N ILE A 133 7.47 0.78 -12.44
CA ILE A 133 8.59 1.24 -11.63
C ILE A 133 9.37 2.26 -12.45
N ASN A 134 9.47 3.47 -11.94
CA ASN A 134 10.29 4.50 -12.55
C ASN A 134 11.78 4.15 -12.38
N ARG A 135 12.37 3.53 -13.42
CA ARG A 135 13.78 3.12 -13.44
C ARG A 135 14.73 4.30 -13.64
N ASN A 136 14.24 5.45 -14.06
CA ASN A 136 15.06 6.64 -14.32
C ASN A 136 15.53 7.34 -13.03
N LEU A 137 15.03 6.90 -11.87
CA LEU A 137 15.43 7.40 -10.56
C LEU A 137 16.56 6.59 -9.90
N ILE A 138 17.10 5.59 -10.59
CA ILE A 138 18.36 4.96 -10.17
C ILE A 138 19.44 6.06 -10.24
N PRO A 139 20.12 6.42 -9.13
CA PRO A 139 21.28 7.27 -9.24
C PRO A 139 22.26 6.62 -10.21
N ILE A 140 22.74 7.39 -11.19
CA ILE A 140 23.71 6.98 -12.23
C ILE A 140 24.97 6.28 -11.64
N ALA A 141 25.17 6.35 -10.32
CA ALA A 141 26.27 5.71 -9.58
C ALA A 141 26.44 4.19 -9.74
N ILE A 142 25.51 3.44 -10.35
CA ILE A 142 25.68 1.99 -10.62
C ILE A 142 26.03 1.71 -12.11
N ALA A 143 25.99 2.70 -13.00
CA ALA A 143 26.24 2.48 -14.43
C ALA A 143 27.74 2.48 -14.84
N ILE A 144 28.69 2.50 -13.90
CA ILE A 144 30.14 2.54 -14.19
C ILE A 144 30.84 1.18 -13.93
N GLU A 145 30.17 0.18 -13.36
CA GLU A 145 30.75 -1.16 -13.21
C GLU A 145 29.96 -2.19 -14.01
N LYS A 146 30.21 -2.25 -15.32
CA LYS A 146 30.23 -3.47 -16.14
C LYS A 146 30.72 -3.20 -17.56
#